data_AF-A0A2N7TUF1-F1
#
_entry.id   AF-A0A2N7TUF1-F1
#
_cell.length_a   1.000
_cell.length_b   1.000
_cell.length_c   1.000
_cell.angle_alpha   90.00
_cell.angle_beta   90.00
_cell.angle_gamma   90.00
#
_symmetry.space_group_name_H-M   'P 1'
#
loop_
_entity.id
_entity.type
_entity.pdbx_description
1 polymer ?
#
loop_
_entity_poly.entity_id
_entity_poly.type
_entity_poly.pdbx_seq_one_letter_code
_entity_poly.pdbx_strand_id
1 'polypeptide(L)'
;MFGFEKRDKRKEKSETKQKRQRIFQDEEIVVNGVKYNSIREACDDYDIKPAVVYNRLSQNKKKPLNKQWTIETAITTPVMDRSVVVNGVKYRSANDAFKKIGKVSFTTYQGRRELGKRLEVCLGLEDDD
;
A
#
# COMPACT_ATOMS: atom_id res chain seq x y z
N MET A 1 32.27 20.67 54.33
CA MET A 1 30.99 20.42 53.62
C MET A 1 31.23 20.66 52.14
N PHE A 2 31.23 19.61 51.33
CA PHE A 2 31.56 19.67 49.90
C PHE A 2 30.36 20.19 49.09
N GLY A 3 30.50 21.40 48.54
CA GLY A 3 29.56 21.97 47.57
C GLY A 3 29.77 21.35 46.19
N PHE A 4 28.76 20.66 45.67
CA PHE A 4 28.77 20.09 44.32
C PHE A 4 28.41 21.17 43.30
N GLU A 5 29.44 21.74 42.69
CA GLU A 5 29.38 22.56 41.48
C GLU A 5 28.92 21.68 40.30
N LYS A 6 27.69 21.88 39.80
CA LYS A 6 27.22 21.21 38.57
C LYS A 6 27.43 22.12 37.37
N ARG A 7 28.52 21.88 36.65
CA ARG A 7 28.75 22.36 35.27
C ARG A 7 27.98 21.52 34.24
N ASP A 8 27.56 22.22 33.19
CA ASP A 8 27.50 21.85 31.77
C ASP A 8 27.11 20.43 31.36
N LYS A 9 25.90 20.27 30.77
CA LYS A 9 25.62 19.26 29.70
C LYS A 9 24.55 19.71 28.69
N ARG A 10 24.59 20.98 28.25
CA ARG A 10 23.58 21.55 27.33
C ARG A 10 24.11 21.81 25.92
N LYS A 11 25.10 21.06 25.43
CA LYS A 11 25.65 21.26 24.06
C LYS A 11 26.09 19.99 23.32
N GLU A 12 25.71 18.80 23.78
CA GLU A 12 26.16 17.53 23.18
C GLU A 12 24.95 16.67 22.73
N LYS A 13 24.07 17.23 21.88
CA LYS A 13 22.96 16.47 21.27
C LYS A 13 22.81 16.67 19.76
N SER A 14 23.65 17.47 19.10
CA SER A 14 23.47 17.82 17.68
C SER A 14 24.33 17.02 16.70
N GLU A 15 25.45 16.43 17.11
CA GLU A 15 26.40 15.82 16.16
C GLU A 15 26.19 14.32 15.90
N THR A 16 25.61 13.58 16.83
CA THR A 16 25.46 12.12 16.68
C THR A 16 24.33 11.70 15.73
N LYS A 17 23.47 12.65 15.29
CA LYS A 17 22.33 12.34 14.41
C LYS A 17 22.71 12.33 12.91
N GLN A 18 23.80 12.97 12.51
CA GLN A 18 24.21 13.10 11.11
C GLN A 18 24.97 11.87 10.57
N LYS A 19 25.55 11.04 11.44
CA LYS A 19 26.50 9.98 11.00
C LYS A 19 25.85 8.66 10.56
N ARG A 20 24.53 8.50 10.71
CA ARG A 20 23.78 7.32 10.22
C ARG A 20 23.20 7.47 8.81
N GLN A 21 23.28 8.66 8.21
CA GLN A 21 22.62 8.95 6.93
C GLN A 21 23.42 8.56 5.68
N ARG A 22 24.65 8.05 5.79
CA ARG A 22 25.58 7.91 4.65
C ARG A 22 25.85 6.49 4.15
N ILE A 23 24.97 5.51 4.40
CA ILE A 23 25.21 4.11 3.97
C ILE A 23 24.16 3.57 2.99
N PHE A 24 23.03 4.24 2.79
CA PHE A 24 22.16 3.93 1.64
C PHE A 24 22.53 4.87 0.49
N GLN A 25 23.65 4.58 -0.17
CA GLN A 25 23.95 5.17 -1.48
C GLN A 25 22.85 4.71 -2.43
N ASP A 26 21.89 5.61 -2.63
CA ASP A 26 21.37 6.05 -3.93
C ASP A 26 21.73 5.12 -5.10
N GLU A 27 21.01 4.00 -5.22
CA GLU A 27 20.69 3.52 -6.55
C GLU A 27 19.80 4.60 -7.15
N GLU A 28 20.37 5.49 -7.95
CA GLU A 28 19.64 6.53 -8.68
C GLU A 28 18.42 5.88 -9.34
N ILE A 29 17.22 6.22 -8.87
CA ILE A 29 16.00 5.57 -9.34
C ILE A 29 15.50 6.34 -10.54
N VAL A 30 15.61 5.73 -11.71
CA VAL A 30 15.04 6.30 -12.93
C VAL A 30 13.62 5.76 -13.11
N VAL A 31 12.64 6.66 -13.19
CA VAL A 31 11.24 6.34 -13.49
C VAL A 31 10.80 7.22 -14.66
N ASN A 32 10.53 6.63 -15.84
CA ASN A 32 10.20 7.35 -17.07
C ASN A 32 11.21 8.45 -17.47
N GLY A 33 12.50 8.23 -17.22
CA GLY A 33 13.56 9.20 -17.54
C GLY A 33 13.73 10.33 -16.52
N VAL A 34 12.92 10.38 -15.46
CA VAL A 34 13.15 11.27 -14.32
C VAL A 34 13.96 10.52 -13.26
N LYS A 35 15.01 11.17 -12.76
CA LYS A 35 15.89 10.63 -11.72
C LYS A 35 15.39 11.07 -10.34
N TYR A 36 15.26 10.11 -9.44
CA TYR A 36 14.86 10.32 -8.06
C TYR A 36 15.93 9.78 -7.11
N ASN A 37 16.18 10.54 -6.04
CA ASN A 37 17.14 10.16 -4.99
C ASN A 37 16.58 9.04 -4.08
N SER A 38 15.27 8.76 -4.18
CA SER A 38 14.60 7.79 -3.31
C SER A 38 13.27 7.35 -3.88
N ILE A 39 12.88 6.12 -3.54
CA ILE A 39 11.53 5.58 -3.87
C ILE A 39 10.46 6.53 -3.36
N ARG A 40 10.67 7.12 -2.18
CA ARG A 40 9.73 8.04 -1.55
C ARG A 40 9.53 9.33 -2.36
N GLU A 41 10.60 9.85 -2.95
CA GLU A 41 10.55 11.07 -3.78
C GLU A 41 9.77 10.77 -5.06
N ALA A 42 10.07 9.65 -5.72
CA ALA A 42 9.30 9.17 -6.86
C ALA A 42 7.83 8.87 -6.50
N CYS A 43 7.57 8.39 -5.28
CA CYS A 43 6.20 8.17 -4.81
C CYS A 43 5.40 9.47 -4.65
N ASP A 44 6.05 10.54 -4.19
CA ASP A 44 5.45 11.85 -3.99
C ASP A 44 5.04 12.48 -5.33
N ASP A 45 5.94 12.42 -6.32
CA ASP A 45 5.70 12.96 -7.67
C ASP A 45 4.55 12.25 -8.40
N TYR A 46 4.45 10.92 -8.24
CA TYR A 46 3.41 10.10 -8.85
C TYR A 46 2.13 9.94 -7.99
N ASP A 47 2.01 10.67 -6.88
CA ASP A 47 0.91 10.59 -5.89
C ASP A 47 0.57 9.14 -5.47
N ILE A 48 1.60 8.29 -5.32
CA ILE A 48 1.45 6.89 -4.93
C ILE A 48 1.95 6.66 -3.51
N LYS A 49 1.22 5.86 -2.74
CA LYS A 49 1.65 5.51 -1.38
C LYS A 49 2.89 4.62 -1.43
N PRO A 50 3.97 4.94 -0.71
CA PRO A 50 5.19 4.12 -0.70
C PRO A 50 4.93 2.69 -0.23
N ALA A 51 3.95 2.50 0.67
CA ALA A 51 3.52 1.16 1.11
C ALA A 51 3.06 0.27 -0.06
N VAL A 52 2.45 0.83 -1.10
CA VAL A 52 2.04 0.08 -2.29
C VAL A 52 3.26 -0.41 -3.06
N VAL A 53 4.24 0.48 -3.28
CA VAL A 53 5.48 0.15 -4.00
C VAL A 53 6.27 -0.92 -3.25
N TYR A 54 6.47 -0.77 -1.94
CA TYR A 54 7.14 -1.79 -1.13
C TYR A 54 6.39 -3.13 -1.13
N ASN A 55 5.06 -3.12 -1.08
CA ASN A 55 4.26 -4.35 -1.16
C ASN A 55 4.40 -5.03 -2.54
N ARG A 56 4.49 -4.27 -3.63
CA ARG A 56 4.77 -4.78 -4.98
C ARG A 56 6.16 -5.43 -5.02
N LEU A 57 7.19 -4.73 -4.58
CA LEU A 57 8.57 -5.25 -4.56
C LEU A 57 8.72 -6.49 -3.66
N SER A 58 8.05 -6.52 -2.50
CA SER A 58 8.07 -7.68 -1.58
C SER A 58 7.51 -8.95 -2.22
N GLN A 59 6.55 -8.83 -3.16
CA GLN A 59 6.00 -9.97 -3.89
C GLN A 59 6.98 -10.61 -4.87
N ASN A 60 8.10 -9.97 -5.20
CA ASN A 60 9.11 -10.52 -6.12
C ASN A 60 9.65 -11.88 -5.65
N LYS A 61 9.74 -12.10 -4.34
CA LYS A 61 10.19 -13.37 -3.75
C LYS A 61 9.33 -14.57 -4.16
N LYS A 62 8.07 -14.35 -4.53
CA LYS A 62 7.10 -15.39 -4.90
C LYS A 62 6.83 -15.46 -6.40
N LYS A 63 7.46 -14.58 -7.19
CA LYS A 63 7.22 -14.48 -8.64
C LYS A 63 8.43 -15.01 -9.42
N PRO A 64 8.19 -15.63 -10.59
CA PRO A 64 9.27 -15.96 -11.51
C PRO A 64 9.97 -14.67 -11.98
N LEU A 65 11.26 -14.77 -12.30
CA LEU A 65 12.14 -13.62 -12.58
C LEU A 65 11.57 -12.69 -13.67
N ASN A 66 10.93 -13.26 -14.69
CA ASN A 66 10.28 -12.55 -15.79
C ASN A 66 8.99 -11.78 -15.40
N LYS A 67 8.48 -11.92 -14.17
CA LYS A 67 7.28 -11.23 -13.68
C LYS A 67 7.54 -10.40 -12.42
N GLN A 68 8.79 -10.20 -12.05
CA GLN A 68 9.15 -9.36 -10.92
C GLN A 68 8.84 -7.89 -11.20
N TRP A 69 8.46 -7.17 -10.15
CA TRP A 69 8.26 -5.73 -10.17
C TRP A 69 9.61 -5.02 -10.17
N THR A 70 9.80 -4.12 -11.11
CA THR A 70 10.85 -3.10 -11.04
C THR A 70 10.33 -1.89 -10.27
N ILE A 71 11.22 -1.04 -9.77
CA ILE A 71 10.81 0.18 -9.05
C ILE A 71 9.95 1.07 -9.95
N GLU A 72 10.36 1.24 -11.21
CA GLU A 72 9.60 2.00 -12.21
C GLU A 72 8.18 1.43 -12.40
N THR A 73 8.05 0.16 -12.76
CA THR A 73 6.72 -0.47 -12.98
C THR A 73 5.87 -0.47 -11.72
N ALA A 74 6.50 -0.60 -10.55
CA ALA A 74 5.82 -0.55 -9.27
C ALA A 74 5.32 0.85 -8.90
N ILE A 75 5.83 1.92 -9.51
CA ILE A 75 5.35 3.29 -9.30
C ILE A 75 4.33 3.65 -10.38
N THR A 76 4.63 3.37 -11.64
CA THR A 76 3.79 3.76 -12.79
C THR A 76 2.50 2.97 -12.91
N THR A 77 2.44 1.75 -12.35
CA THR A 77 1.22 0.94 -12.42
C THR A 77 0.13 1.56 -11.52
N PRO A 78 -1.07 1.89 -12.05
CA PRO A 78 -2.14 2.47 -11.26
C PRO A 78 -2.62 1.51 -10.17
N VAL A 79 -2.99 2.05 -9.01
CA VAL A 79 -3.60 1.27 -7.94
C VAL A 79 -5.09 1.14 -8.25
N MET A 80 -5.50 -0.07 -8.68
CA MET A 80 -6.92 -0.34 -8.90
C MET A 80 -7.65 -0.34 -7.55
N ASP A 81 -8.54 0.62 -7.34
CA ASP A 81 -9.47 0.58 -6.22
C ASP A 81 -10.50 -0.51 -6.50
N ARG A 82 -10.33 -1.67 -5.85
CA ARG A 82 -11.28 -2.79 -5.92
C ARG A 82 -12.39 -2.68 -4.89
N SER A 83 -12.48 -1.53 -4.25
CA SER A 83 -13.53 -1.25 -3.29
C SER A 83 -14.89 -1.23 -3.98
N VAL A 84 -15.93 -1.57 -3.23
CA VAL A 84 -17.30 -1.59 -3.72
C VAL A 84 -18.18 -0.85 -2.72
N VAL A 85 -19.17 -0.12 -3.22
CA VAL A 85 -20.17 0.53 -2.37
C VAL A 85 -21.45 -0.27 -2.49
N VAL A 86 -21.99 -0.71 -1.35
CA VAL A 86 -23.27 -1.43 -1.28
C VAL A 86 -24.10 -0.78 -0.19
N ASN A 87 -25.32 -0.33 -0.51
CA ASN A 87 -26.21 0.39 0.41
C ASN A 87 -25.53 1.58 1.12
N GLY A 88 -24.74 2.37 0.39
CA GLY A 88 -24.03 3.53 0.94
C GLY A 88 -22.81 3.23 1.82
N VAL A 89 -22.48 1.94 2.05
CA VAL A 89 -21.29 1.53 2.81
C VAL A 89 -20.17 1.11 1.86
N LYS A 90 -18.97 1.69 2.03
CA LYS A 90 -17.77 1.35 1.24
C LYS A 90 -17.05 0.13 1.85
N TYR A 91 -16.92 -0.93 1.07
CA TYR A 91 -16.21 -2.16 1.43
C TYR A 91 -14.91 -2.27 0.65
N ARG A 92 -13.88 -2.90 1.23
CA ARG A 92 -12.57 -3.07 0.57
C ARG A 92 -12.62 -3.97 -0.68
N SER A 93 -13.65 -4.81 -0.78
CA SER A 93 -13.90 -5.67 -1.94
C SER A 93 -15.31 -6.28 -1.87
N ALA A 94 -15.80 -6.79 -3.01
CA ALA A 94 -17.06 -7.54 -3.08
C ALA A 94 -17.13 -8.71 -2.09
N ASN A 95 -16.00 -9.43 -1.89
CA ASN A 95 -15.94 -10.53 -0.92
C ASN A 95 -15.99 -10.03 0.53
N ASP A 96 -15.48 -8.82 0.81
CA ASP A 96 -15.60 -8.19 2.12
C ASP A 96 -17.05 -7.80 2.43
N ALA A 97 -17.76 -7.27 1.44
CA ALA A 97 -19.20 -7.02 1.53
C ALA A 97 -19.95 -8.33 1.79
N PHE A 98 -19.67 -9.41 1.03
CA PHE A 98 -20.28 -10.73 1.26
C PHE A 98 -20.09 -11.23 2.68
N LYS A 99 -18.87 -11.15 3.22
CA LYS A 99 -18.59 -11.60 4.60
C LYS A 99 -19.33 -10.81 5.68
N LYS A 100 -19.66 -9.54 5.41
CA LYS A 100 -20.29 -8.63 6.39
C LYS A 100 -21.80 -8.58 6.29
N ILE A 101 -22.34 -8.53 5.07
CA ILE A 101 -23.76 -8.28 4.79
C ILE A 101 -24.40 -9.32 3.88
N GLY A 102 -23.66 -10.35 3.44
CA GLY A 102 -24.20 -11.41 2.60
C GLY A 102 -25.27 -12.23 3.34
N LYS A 103 -26.42 -12.42 2.69
CA LYS A 103 -27.55 -13.22 3.21
C LYS A 103 -27.69 -14.59 2.55
N VAL A 104 -26.85 -14.89 1.56
CA VAL A 104 -26.84 -16.17 0.85
C VAL A 104 -25.60 -16.99 1.14
N SER A 105 -25.66 -18.27 0.77
CA SER A 105 -24.47 -19.13 0.81
C SER A 105 -23.37 -18.61 -0.11
N PHE A 106 -22.11 -18.92 0.21
CA PHE A 106 -20.97 -18.55 -0.62
C PHE A 106 -21.09 -19.11 -2.04
N THR A 107 -21.56 -20.36 -2.18
CA THR A 107 -21.79 -21.02 -3.46
C THR A 107 -22.82 -20.26 -4.30
N THR A 108 -23.93 -19.83 -3.69
CA THR A 108 -24.96 -19.01 -4.36
C THR A 108 -24.41 -17.66 -4.78
N TYR A 109 -23.67 -16.96 -3.90
CA TYR A 109 -23.02 -15.69 -4.22
C TYR A 109 -22.04 -15.83 -5.38
N GLN A 110 -21.20 -16.88 -5.38
CA GLN A 110 -20.23 -17.12 -6.44
C GLN A 110 -20.92 -17.41 -7.77
N GLY A 111 -21.91 -18.30 -7.80
CA GLY A 111 -22.67 -18.59 -9.01
C GLY A 111 -23.35 -17.34 -9.61
N ARG A 112 -23.95 -16.50 -8.77
CA ARG A 112 -24.55 -15.22 -9.21
C ARG A 112 -23.50 -14.25 -9.77
N ARG A 113 -22.31 -14.22 -9.18
CA ARG A 113 -21.17 -13.42 -9.65
C ARG A 113 -20.63 -13.89 -11.00
N GLU A 114 -20.61 -15.19 -11.25
CA GLU A 114 -20.21 -15.78 -12.53
C GLU A 114 -21.23 -15.51 -13.64
N LEU A 115 -22.51 -15.44 -13.28
CA LEU A 115 -23.60 -15.03 -14.16
C LEU A 115 -23.62 -13.51 -14.44
N GLY A 116 -22.70 -12.74 -13.86
CA GLY A 116 -22.63 -11.28 -14.07
C GLY A 116 -23.78 -10.50 -13.44
N LYS A 117 -24.49 -11.06 -12.46
CA LYS A 117 -25.56 -10.36 -11.74
C LYS A 117 -25.02 -9.18 -10.93
N ARG A 118 -25.90 -8.23 -10.60
CA ARG A 118 -25.56 -7.07 -9.75
C ARG A 118 -25.08 -7.54 -8.37
N LEU A 119 -24.17 -6.77 -7.77
CA LEU A 119 -23.57 -7.14 -6.48
C LEU A 119 -24.63 -7.27 -5.38
N GLU A 120 -25.66 -6.43 -5.37
CA GLU A 120 -26.77 -6.47 -4.40
C GLU A 120 -27.56 -7.78 -4.48
N VAL A 121 -27.90 -8.22 -5.69
CA VAL A 121 -28.54 -9.51 -5.95
C VAL A 121 -27.61 -10.67 -5.60
N CYS A 122 -26.31 -10.56 -5.90
CA CYS A 122 -25.32 -11.57 -5.51
C CYS A 122 -25.25 -11.75 -3.99
N LEU A 123 -25.39 -10.66 -3.24
CA LEU A 123 -25.38 -10.65 -1.78
C LEU A 123 -26.71 -11.11 -1.16
N GLY A 124 -27.78 -11.25 -1.97
CA GLY A 124 -29.12 -11.59 -1.51
C GLY A 124 -29.80 -10.44 -0.76
N LEU A 125 -29.45 -9.21 -1.13
CA LEU A 125 -30.06 -8.01 -0.57
C LEU A 125 -31.29 -7.55 -1.35
N GLU A 126 -31.37 -7.93 -2.62
CA GLU A 126 -32.50 -7.75 -3.51
C GLU A 126 -32.84 -9.08 -4.20
N ASP A 127 -34.12 -9.27 -4.51
CA ASP A 127 -34.62 -10.36 -5.33
C ASP A 127 -34.41 -10.05 -6.83
N ASP A 128 -34.17 -11.09 -7.63
CA ASP A 128 -34.05 -11.01 -9.10
C ASP A 128 -35.48 -11.14 -9.65
N ASP A 129 -36.12 -10.01 -9.96
CA ASP A 129 -37.48 -9.95 -10.58
C ASP A 129 -37.46 -10.45 -12.03
#